data_AF-A0AAN7VJR6-F1
#
_entry.id   AF-A0AAN7VJR6-F1
#
_cell.length_a   1.000
_cell.length_b   1.000
_cell.length_c   1.000
_cell.angle_alpha   90.00
_cell.angle_beta   90.00
_cell.angle_gamma   90.00
#
_symmetry.space_group_name_H-M   'P 1'
#
loop_
_entity.id
_entity.type
_entity.pdbx_description
1 polymer ?
#
loop_
_entity_poly.entity_id
_entity_poly.type
_entity_poly.pdbx_seq_one_letter_code
_entity_poly.pdbx_strand_id
1 'polypeptide(L)'
;MHCELLSVTIFLYTICVFAASIPRSPIADDEINKALNDTRYLTRQIKCTLGEVRCDPVGKRLKSLAPLVLRGSCPQCTPQEMKQVQKVLAYVQQHYPKEWNKIIQTYGSG
;
A
#
# COMPACT_ATOMS: atom_id res chain seq x y z
N MET A 1 4.32 -23.07 -18.40
CA MET A 1 3.99 -24.30 -19.15
C MET A 1 5.23 -24.63 -19.99
N HIS A 2 6.12 -25.56 -19.69
CA HIS A 2 6.22 -26.64 -18.71
C HIS A 2 7.72 -26.78 -18.39
N CYS A 3 8.09 -26.89 -17.11
CA CYS A 3 9.43 -27.29 -16.69
C CYS A 3 9.25 -28.53 -15.80
N GLU A 4 8.70 -29.57 -16.41
CA GLU A 4 8.40 -30.84 -15.78
C GLU A 4 9.45 -31.82 -16.32
N LEU A 5 10.30 -32.42 -15.48
CA LEU A 5 10.28 -33.88 -15.25
C LEU A 5 11.52 -34.54 -14.61
N LEU A 6 12.61 -33.85 -14.24
CA LEU A 6 13.85 -34.58 -13.84
C LEU A 6 14.39 -34.43 -12.41
N SER A 7 13.69 -33.75 -11.49
CA SER A 7 14.15 -33.63 -10.08
C SER A 7 13.20 -34.25 -9.05
N VAL A 8 12.49 -35.33 -9.42
CA VAL A 8 11.31 -35.83 -8.70
C VAL A 8 11.59 -36.52 -7.34
N THR A 9 12.83 -36.84 -6.93
CA THR A 9 12.99 -37.72 -5.74
C THR A 9 13.97 -37.28 -4.64
N ILE A 10 14.70 -36.16 -4.77
CA ILE A 10 15.64 -35.68 -3.72
C ILE A 10 15.37 -34.21 -3.34
N PHE A 11 14.27 -33.63 -3.81
CA PHE A 11 13.93 -32.20 -3.68
C PHE A 11 12.85 -31.92 -2.61
N LEU A 12 12.76 -32.75 -1.57
CA LEU A 12 11.72 -32.64 -0.53
C LEU A 12 12.15 -31.91 0.75
N TYR A 13 13.37 -31.37 0.82
CA TYR A 13 13.87 -30.71 2.06
C TYR A 13 14.45 -29.30 1.90
N THR A 14 14.51 -28.73 0.70
CA THR A 14 15.04 -27.38 0.51
C THR A 14 13.95 -26.47 -0.05
N ILE A 15 13.10 -26.02 0.87
CA ILE A 15 12.29 -24.82 0.73
C ILE A 15 13.26 -23.64 0.58
N CYS A 16 13.70 -23.38 -0.65
CA CYS A 16 14.29 -22.09 -1.00
C CYS A 16 13.13 -21.13 -1.29
N VAL A 17 12.52 -20.62 -0.21
CA VAL A 17 11.74 -19.38 -0.29
C VAL A 17 12.74 -18.27 -0.57
N PHE A 18 13.13 -18.14 -1.84
CA PHE A 18 13.72 -16.91 -2.33
C PHE A 18 12.59 -15.89 -2.35
N ALA A 19 12.44 -15.16 -1.24
CA ALA A 19 11.70 -13.91 -1.22
C ALA A 19 12.51 -12.90 -2.06
N ALA A 20 12.36 -12.96 -3.38
CA ALA A 20 12.94 -11.97 -4.28
C ALA A 20 12.28 -10.62 -3.96
N SER A 21 13.00 -9.75 -3.24
CA SER A 21 12.62 -8.37 -3.03
C SER A 21 12.75 -7.64 -4.36
N ILE A 22 11.66 -7.57 -5.13
CA ILE A 22 11.61 -6.74 -6.34
C ILE A 22 11.92 -5.30 -5.91
N PRO A 23 13.00 -4.67 -6.44
CA PRO A 23 13.35 -3.32 -6.06
C PRO A 23 12.21 -2.38 -6.47
N ARG A 24 11.62 -1.69 -5.51
CA ARG A 24 10.63 -0.64 -5.78
C ARG A 24 11.38 0.59 -6.27
N SER A 25 11.02 1.09 -7.44
CA SER A 25 11.53 2.38 -7.92
C SER A 25 11.03 3.50 -7.00
N PRO A 26 11.90 4.45 -6.60
CA PRO A 26 11.47 5.60 -5.82
C PRO A 26 10.43 6.42 -6.60
N ILE A 27 9.42 6.91 -5.90
CA ILE A 27 8.37 7.76 -6.48
C ILE A 27 8.76 9.22 -6.25
N ALA A 28 8.77 10.03 -7.30
CA ALA A 28 9.03 11.46 -7.21
C ALA A 28 7.88 12.20 -6.52
N ASP A 29 8.20 13.27 -5.78
CA ASP A 29 7.19 14.04 -5.03
C ASP A 29 6.14 14.71 -5.94
N ASP A 30 6.51 15.06 -7.18
CA ASP A 30 5.58 15.62 -8.17
C ASP A 30 4.52 14.62 -8.60
N GLU A 31 4.84 13.33 -8.67
CA GLU A 31 3.84 12.30 -8.96
C GLU A 31 2.86 12.11 -7.80
N ILE A 32 3.34 12.25 -6.55
CA ILE A 32 2.46 12.28 -5.37
C ILE A 32 1.53 13.50 -5.46
N ASN A 33 2.04 14.67 -5.83
CA ASN A 33 1.24 15.88 -6.00
C ASN A 33 0.16 15.72 -7.08
N LYS A 34 0.52 15.17 -8.24
CA LYS A 34 -0.43 14.87 -9.32
C LYS A 34 -1.53 13.93 -8.84
N ALA A 35 -1.17 12.86 -8.15
CA ALA A 35 -2.13 11.89 -7.62
C ALA A 35 -3.07 12.50 -6.56
N LEU A 36 -2.58 13.41 -5.71
CA LEU A 36 -3.40 14.12 -4.73
C LEU A 36 -4.36 15.12 -5.38
N ASN A 37 -3.93 15.77 -6.46
CA ASN A 37 -4.75 16.73 -7.20
C ASN A 37 -5.75 16.06 -8.15
N ASP A 38 -5.56 14.78 -8.51
CA ASP A 38 -6.57 14.00 -9.21
C ASP A 38 -7.63 13.48 -8.22
N THR A 39 -8.67 14.30 -8.01
CA THR A 39 -9.81 14.01 -7.16
C THR A 39 -10.46 12.66 -7.48
N ARG A 40 -10.55 12.29 -8.76
CA ARG A 40 -11.19 11.03 -9.18
C ARG A 40 -10.34 9.85 -8.76
N TYR A 41 -9.04 9.91 -9.03
CA TYR A 41 -8.09 8.88 -8.63
C TYR A 41 -8.02 8.77 -7.10
N LEU A 42 -7.82 9.87 -6.39
CA LEU A 42 -7.71 9.90 -4.93
C LEU A 42 -8.97 9.34 -4.27
N THR A 43 -10.17 9.76 -4.71
CA THR A 43 -11.44 9.22 -4.19
C THR A 43 -11.54 7.71 -4.39
N ARG A 44 -11.10 7.20 -5.55
CA ARG A 44 -11.07 5.75 -5.79
C ARG A 44 -10.12 5.03 -4.83
N GLN A 45 -8.95 5.61 -4.55
CA GLN A 45 -7.98 5.03 -3.60
C GLN A 45 -8.51 5.02 -2.16
N ILE A 46 -9.17 6.10 -1.74
CA ILE A 46 -9.86 6.19 -0.45
C ILE A 46 -10.94 5.11 -0.33
N LYS A 47 -11.81 4.98 -1.33
CA LYS A 47 -12.86 3.95 -1.36
C LYS A 47 -12.29 2.54 -1.36
N CYS A 48 -11.18 2.30 -2.07
CA CYS A 48 -10.48 1.02 -2.02
C CYS A 48 -9.99 0.71 -0.60
N THR A 49 -9.40 1.72 0.06
CA THR A 49 -8.91 1.61 1.45
C THR A 49 -10.05 1.25 2.40
N LEU A 50 -11.24 1.81 2.20
CA LEU A 50 -12.46 1.48 2.95
C LEU A 50 -13.12 0.14 2.52
N GLY A 51 -12.64 -0.50 1.45
CA GLY A 51 -13.22 -1.73 0.91
C GLY A 51 -14.52 -1.54 0.12
N GLU A 52 -14.87 -0.31 -0.24
CA GLU A 52 -16.10 0.02 -0.98
C GLU A 52 -15.97 -0.29 -2.49
N VAL A 53 -14.75 -0.38 -3.02
CA VAL A 53 -14.48 -0.66 -4.45
C VAL A 53 -13.31 -1.62 -4.63
N ARG A 54 -13.18 -2.21 -5.83
CA ARG A 54 -11.99 -2.99 -6.19
C ARG A 54 -10.74 -2.11 -6.24
N CYS A 55 -9.71 -2.60 -5.55
CA CYS A 55 -8.40 -1.98 -5.49
C CYS A 55 -7.52 -2.35 -6.69
N ASP A 56 -6.80 -1.37 -7.20
CA ASP A 56 -5.63 -1.56 -8.07
C ASP A 56 -4.39 -1.88 -7.20
N PRO A 57 -3.21 -2.18 -7.81
CA PRO A 57 -2.02 -2.53 -7.03
C PRO A 57 -1.60 -1.46 -6.02
N VAL A 58 -1.76 -0.17 -6.37
CA VAL A 58 -1.46 0.96 -5.47
C VAL A 58 -2.42 0.96 -4.29
N GLY A 59 -3.73 0.89 -4.53
CA GLY A 59 -4.74 0.88 -3.48
C GLY A 59 -4.62 -0.33 -2.55
N LYS A 60 -4.25 -1.50 -3.07
CA LYS A 60 -3.97 -2.69 -2.24
C LYS A 60 -2.82 -2.43 -1.28
N ARG A 61 -1.74 -1.79 -1.75
CA ARG A 61 -0.60 -1.42 -0.91
C ARG A 61 -1.02 -0.41 0.17
N LEU A 62 -1.72 0.66 -0.22
CA LEU A 62 -2.23 1.66 0.72
C LEU A 62 -3.10 1.03 1.80
N LYS A 63 -4.04 0.17 1.40
CA LYS A 63 -4.91 -0.58 2.32
C LYS A 63 -4.12 -1.44 3.30
N SER A 64 -3.07 -2.15 2.85
CA SER A 64 -2.24 -2.97 3.73
C SER A 64 -1.41 -2.14 4.73
N LEU A 65 -1.01 -0.92 4.35
CA LEU A 65 -0.17 -0.06 5.18
C LEU A 65 -0.99 0.83 6.12
N ALA A 66 -2.24 1.15 5.77
CA ALA A 66 -3.14 2.01 6.54
C ALA A 66 -3.12 1.74 8.06
N PRO A 67 -3.33 0.50 8.56
CA PRO A 67 -3.33 0.25 10.00
C PRO A 67 -1.98 0.47 10.68
N LEU A 68 -0.87 0.27 9.97
CA LEU A 68 0.47 0.48 10.53
C LEU A 68 0.75 1.98 10.64
N VAL A 69 0.53 2.70 9.54
CA VAL A 69 0.83 4.12 9.42
C VAL A 69 -0.02 4.93 10.41
N LEU A 70 -1.29 4.57 10.59
CA LEU A 70 -2.17 5.26 11.55
C LEU A 70 -1.76 5.05 13.01
N ARG A 71 -1.04 3.95 13.32
CA ARG A 71 -0.40 3.72 14.62
C ARG A 71 0.96 4.40 14.76
N GLY A 72 1.41 5.13 13.74
CA GLY A 72 2.69 5.84 13.73
C GLY A 72 3.89 5.01 13.28
N SER A 73 3.68 3.85 12.64
CA SER A 73 4.79 3.00 12.18
C SER A 73 4.61 2.53 10.73
N CYS A 74 5.70 2.42 9.97
CA CYS A 74 5.67 1.69 8.70
C CYS A 74 7.03 1.03 8.47
N PRO A 75 7.22 -0.22 8.92
CA PRO A 75 8.48 -0.93 8.76
C PRO A 75 8.82 -1.22 7.29
N GLN A 76 7.83 -1.14 6.39
CA GLN A 76 8.00 -1.37 4.96
C GLN A 76 8.21 -0.08 4.14
N CYS A 77 8.26 1.07 4.79
CA CYS A 77 8.43 2.37 4.14
C CYS A 77 9.87 2.87 4.29
N THR A 78 10.42 3.43 3.22
CA THR A 78 11.64 4.24 3.29
C THR A 78 11.39 5.59 3.98
N PRO A 79 12.43 6.33 4.42
CA PRO A 79 12.26 7.66 4.99
C PRO A 79 11.55 8.65 4.06
N GLN A 80 11.77 8.53 2.74
CA GLN A 80 11.08 9.35 1.74
C GLN A 80 9.59 8.96 1.65
N GLU A 81 9.29 7.67 1.58
CA GLU A 81 7.92 7.18 1.54
C GLU A 81 7.15 7.59 2.81
N MET A 82 7.80 7.58 3.98
CA MET A 82 7.18 8.05 5.22
C MET A 82 6.76 9.52 5.12
N LYS A 83 7.61 10.40 4.59
CA LYS A 83 7.26 11.82 4.37
C LYS A 83 6.08 11.96 3.40
N GLN A 84 6.10 11.20 2.31
CA GLN A 84 5.03 11.21 1.31
C GLN A 84 3.70 10.71 1.90
N VAL A 85 3.74 9.65 2.71
CA VAL A 85 2.57 9.12 3.41
C VAL A 85 2.00 10.16 4.38
N GLN A 86 2.83 10.80 5.19
CA GLN A 86 2.37 11.87 6.11
C GLN A 86 1.70 13.02 5.34
N LYS A 87 2.24 13.40 4.18
CA LYS A 87 1.64 14.41 3.31
C LYS A 87 0.27 13.97 2.78
N VAL A 88 0.13 12.71 2.35
CA VAL A 88 -1.16 12.17 1.89
C VAL A 88 -2.17 12.16 3.03
N LEU A 89 -1.77 11.74 4.23
CA LEU A 89 -2.67 11.73 5.40
C LEU A 89 -3.16 13.14 5.75
N ALA A 90 -2.25 14.11 5.82
CA ALA A 90 -2.61 15.50 6.10
C ALA A 90 -3.58 16.05 5.04
N TYR A 91 -3.33 15.73 3.75
CA TYR A 91 -4.21 16.14 2.66
C TYR A 91 -5.61 15.54 2.77
N VAL A 92 -5.70 14.22 3.03
CA VAL A 92 -6.99 13.51 3.18
C VAL A 92 -7.75 14.02 4.41
N GLN A 93 -7.07 14.24 5.54
CA GLN A 93 -7.67 14.79 6.74
C GLN A 93 -8.28 16.19 6.49
N GLN A 94 -7.58 17.03 5.74
CA GLN A 94 -8.03 18.41 5.45
C GLN A 94 -9.14 18.47 4.39
N HIS A 95 -9.06 17.67 3.33
CA HIS A 95 -9.94 17.80 2.16
C HIS A 95 -11.09 16.77 2.13
N TYR A 96 -10.94 15.64 2.84
CA TYR A 96 -11.90 14.53 2.87
C TYR A 96 -12.22 14.11 4.32
N PRO A 97 -12.70 15.03 5.18
CA PRO A 97 -12.87 14.76 6.61
C PRO A 97 -13.89 13.64 6.90
N LYS A 98 -14.91 13.46 6.04
CA LYS A 98 -15.90 12.40 6.19
C LYS A 98 -15.29 11.02 5.97
N GLU A 99 -14.52 10.88 4.91
CA GLU A 99 -13.81 9.65 4.57
C GLU A 99 -12.68 9.38 5.55
N TRP A 100 -11.97 10.43 5.99
CA TRP A 100 -10.96 10.34 7.04
C TRP A 100 -11.54 9.74 8.33
N ASN A 101 -12.70 10.22 8.77
CA ASN A 101 -13.36 9.67 9.95
C ASN A 101 -13.72 8.19 9.77
N LYS A 102 -14.20 7.78 8.59
CA LYS A 102 -14.44 6.36 8.29
C LYS A 102 -13.14 5.54 8.34
N ILE A 103 -12.04 6.07 7.81
CA ILE A 103 -10.72 5.41 7.84
C ILE A 103 -10.28 5.21 9.30
N ILE A 104 -10.38 6.23 10.15
CA ILE A 104 -10.04 6.14 11.57
C ILE A 104 -10.93 5.15 12.30
N GLN A 105 -12.24 5.12 12.02
CA GLN A 105 -13.14 4.11 12.60
C GLN A 105 -12.80 2.69 12.13
N THR A 106 -12.32 2.53 10.89
CA THR A 106 -11.99 1.23 10.31
C THR A 106 -10.65 0.68 10.85
N TYR A 107 -9.66 1.55 11.04
CA TYR A 107 -8.26 1.14 11.29
C TYR A 107 -7.68 1.65 12.62
N GLY A 108 -8.27 2.67 13.24
CA GLY A 108 -7.77 3.32 14.45
C GLY A 108 -8.17 2.63 15.77
N SER A 109 -9.01 1.60 15.73
CA SER A 109 -9.50 0.89 16.93
C SER A 109 -8.61 -0.28 17.38
N GLY A 110 -7.28 -0.19 17.26
CA GLY A 110 -6.42 -1.24 17.80
C GLY A 110 -4.99 -0.83 18.03
#